data_AF-A0A9E4F3N0-F1
#
_entry.id   AF-A0A9E4F3N0-F1
#
_cell.length_a   1.000
_cell.length_b   1.000
_cell.length_c   1.000
_cell.angle_alpha   90.00
_cell.angle_beta   90.00
_cell.angle_gamma   90.00
#
_symmetry.space_group_name_H-M   'P 1'
#
loop_
_entity.id
_entity.type
_entity.pdbx_description
1 polymer ?
#
loop_
_entity_poly.entity_id
_entity_poly.type
_entity_poly.pdbx_seq_one_letter_code
_entity_poly.pdbx_strand_id
1 'polypeptide(L)'
;MTVPNQAPVAEGTISARTIEVGDAVVFYVSGSFSDPDGDALTYTASSSDSSVATAGVTDSTLTVAAHAKGTATITVTAADTDTTATQTFLVTVPNQAPVAEGTLPARRIEVGDADTLVVSGSFSDPDGDALTYT
;
A
#
# COMPACT_ATOMS: atom_id res chain seq x y z
N MET A 1 16.80 44.62 -3.50
CA MET A 1 16.67 43.56 -4.52
C MET A 1 16.01 42.40 -3.81
N THR A 2 14.84 41.96 -4.26
CA THR A 2 14.24 40.72 -3.75
C THR A 2 14.93 39.58 -4.49
N VAL A 3 15.38 38.57 -3.76
CA VAL A 3 15.90 37.34 -4.38
C VAL A 3 14.70 36.64 -5.03
N PRO A 4 14.80 36.14 -6.28
CA PRO A 4 13.73 35.33 -6.88
C PRO A 4 13.51 34.05 -6.07
N ASN A 5 12.25 33.64 -5.90
CA ASN A 5 11.91 32.37 -5.26
C ASN A 5 12.54 31.18 -6.02
N GLN A 6 13.08 30.24 -5.27
CA GLN A 6 13.68 29.00 -5.74
C GLN A 6 12.73 27.86 -5.48
N ALA A 7 12.63 26.95 -6.45
CA ALA A 7 11.71 25.84 -6.29
C ALA A 7 12.14 24.88 -5.17
N PRO A 8 11.18 24.16 -4.56
CA PRO A 8 11.48 23.07 -3.66
C PRO A 8 12.37 22.06 -4.36
N VAL A 9 13.17 21.35 -3.59
CA VAL A 9 14.04 20.29 -4.09
C VAL A 9 13.71 18.98 -3.40
N ALA A 10 13.79 17.88 -4.16
CA ALA A 10 13.67 16.54 -3.60
C ALA A 10 14.91 16.20 -2.79
N GLU A 11 14.70 15.73 -1.55
CA GLU A 11 15.74 15.25 -0.67
C GLU A 11 15.69 13.71 -0.59
N GLY A 12 16.83 13.08 -0.86
CA GLY A 12 16.97 11.62 -0.84
C GLY A 12 15.99 10.92 -1.79
N THR A 13 15.46 9.78 -1.35
CA THR A 13 14.42 9.04 -2.06
C THR A 13 13.35 8.54 -1.10
N ILE A 14 12.10 8.52 -1.55
CA ILE A 14 11.03 7.79 -0.86
C ILE A 14 11.17 6.30 -1.23
N SER A 15 11.38 5.45 -0.23
CA SER A 15 11.55 4.01 -0.45
C SER A 15 10.25 3.35 -0.91
N ALA A 16 10.37 2.35 -1.78
CA ALA A 16 9.25 1.52 -2.20
C ALA A 16 8.58 0.84 -1.00
N ARG A 17 7.29 0.54 -1.14
CA ARG A 17 6.46 -0.10 -0.10
C ARG A 17 5.85 -1.39 -0.63
N THR A 18 5.77 -2.38 0.25
CA THR A 18 4.91 -3.55 0.06
C THR A 18 3.80 -3.45 1.10
N ILE A 19 2.55 -3.54 0.66
CA ILE A 19 1.36 -3.39 1.51
C ILE A 19 0.40 -4.52 1.15
N GLU A 20 -0.13 -5.21 2.14
CA GLU A 20 -1.12 -6.29 1.93
C GLU A 20 -2.49 -5.70 1.53
N VAL A 21 -3.34 -6.49 0.87
CA VAL A 21 -4.69 -6.04 0.49
C VAL A 21 -5.49 -5.68 1.74
N GLY A 22 -6.12 -4.50 1.74
CA GLY A 22 -6.91 -4.00 2.86
C GLY A 22 -6.11 -3.23 3.92
N ASP A 23 -4.77 -3.27 3.85
CA ASP A 23 -3.89 -2.55 4.76
C ASP A 23 -3.53 -1.14 4.26
N ALA A 24 -2.98 -0.34 5.17
CA ALA A 24 -2.47 0.99 4.88
C ALA A 24 -1.17 1.28 5.63
N VAL A 25 -0.34 2.14 5.02
CA VAL A 25 0.87 2.68 5.65
C VAL A 25 0.79 4.19 5.75
N VAL A 26 1.35 4.73 6.83
CA VAL A 26 1.37 6.16 7.13
C VAL A 26 2.79 6.59 7.46
N PHE A 27 3.27 7.67 6.84
CA PHE A 27 4.57 8.24 7.15
C PHE A 27 4.67 9.72 6.78
N TYR A 28 5.67 10.40 7.34
CA TYR A 28 5.93 11.81 7.08
C TYR A 28 6.74 12.02 5.80
N VAL A 29 6.37 13.00 4.98
CA VAL A 29 7.08 13.39 3.75
C VAL A 29 7.86 14.70 3.88
N SER A 30 7.79 15.36 5.03
CA SER A 30 8.47 16.65 5.26
C SER A 30 9.99 16.58 5.18
N GLY A 31 10.60 15.42 5.43
CA GLY A 31 12.04 15.21 5.26
C GLY A 31 12.47 14.82 3.85
N SER A 32 11.52 14.64 2.93
CA SER A 32 11.77 14.26 1.54
C SER A 32 11.85 15.46 0.60
N PHE A 33 11.64 16.66 1.12
CA PHE A 33 11.72 17.89 0.34
C PHE A 33 12.31 18.99 1.21
N SER A 34 13.06 19.89 0.59
CA SER A 34 13.52 21.13 1.22
C SER A 34 13.24 22.31 0.29
N ASP A 35 13.18 23.50 0.86
CA ASP A 35 13.05 24.74 0.10
C ASP A 35 14.32 25.58 0.32
N PRO A 36 15.03 26.00 -0.73
CA PRO A 36 16.27 26.78 -0.58
C PRO A 36 16.08 28.14 0.09
N ASP A 37 14.91 28.75 -0.03
CA ASP A 37 14.58 30.04 0.57
C ASP A 37 13.93 29.88 1.96
N GLY A 38 13.59 28.64 2.34
CA GLY A 38 13.00 28.29 3.64
C GLY A 38 11.48 28.46 3.66
N ASP A 39 10.85 28.50 2.49
CA ASP A 39 9.41 28.66 2.38
C ASP A 39 8.66 27.41 2.88
N ALA A 40 7.44 27.65 3.38
CA ALA A 40 6.60 26.59 3.88
C ALA A 40 6.07 25.73 2.74
N LEU A 41 6.30 24.42 2.82
CA LEU A 41 5.87 23.47 1.81
C LEU A 41 4.49 22.88 2.14
N THR A 42 3.66 22.79 1.10
CA THR A 42 2.43 22.00 1.10
C THR A 42 2.62 20.74 0.27
N TYR A 43 1.89 19.68 0.61
CA TYR A 43 2.11 18.36 0.02
C TYR A 43 0.82 17.80 -0.55
N THR A 44 0.92 17.17 -1.72
CA THR A 44 -0.15 16.39 -2.33
C THR A 44 0.40 15.05 -2.80
N ALA A 45 -0.49 14.07 -2.99
CA ALA A 45 -0.11 12.78 -3.56
C ALA A 45 -1.16 12.26 -4.53
N SER A 46 -0.71 11.50 -5.51
CA SER A 46 -1.54 10.80 -6.48
C SER A 46 -1.02 9.39 -6.72
N SER A 47 -1.92 8.51 -7.15
CA SER A 47 -1.58 7.13 -7.54
C SER A 47 -1.76 6.96 -9.05
N SER A 48 -0.86 6.21 -9.68
CA SER A 48 -1.01 5.81 -11.08
C SER A 48 -2.16 4.82 -11.29
N ASP A 49 -2.55 4.08 -10.25
CA ASP A 49 -3.65 3.12 -10.28
C ASP A 49 -4.35 3.09 -8.91
N SER A 50 -5.45 3.83 -8.80
CA SER A 50 -6.26 3.89 -7.58
C SER A 50 -7.05 2.62 -7.29
N SER A 51 -7.17 1.71 -8.26
CA SER A 51 -7.77 0.39 -8.03
C SER A 51 -6.81 -0.56 -7.29
N VAL A 52 -5.50 -0.36 -7.43
CA VAL A 52 -4.47 -1.08 -6.68
C VAL A 52 -4.17 -0.39 -5.36
N ALA A 53 -3.87 0.91 -5.38
CA ALA A 53 -3.55 1.67 -4.18
C ALA A 53 -3.97 3.14 -4.29
N THR A 54 -4.55 3.70 -3.24
CA THR A 54 -4.84 5.13 -3.13
C THR A 54 -3.82 5.83 -2.26
N ALA A 55 -3.50 7.10 -2.57
CA ALA A 55 -2.63 7.93 -1.75
C ALA A 55 -3.28 9.29 -1.48
N GLY A 56 -3.06 9.80 -0.27
CA GLY A 56 -3.53 11.12 0.14
C GLY A 56 -2.64 11.72 1.23
N VAL A 57 -2.57 13.04 1.27
CA VAL A 57 -1.77 13.76 2.26
C VAL A 57 -2.67 14.66 3.10
N THR A 58 -2.45 14.66 4.41
CA THR A 58 -2.98 15.67 5.33
C THR A 58 -1.78 16.29 6.04
N ASP A 59 -1.63 17.61 5.93
CA ASP A 59 -0.43 18.34 6.33
C ASP A 59 0.84 17.77 5.67
N SER A 60 1.70 17.10 6.43
CA SER A 60 2.90 16.41 5.93
C SER A 60 2.82 14.88 6.09
N THR A 61 1.65 14.35 6.43
CA THR A 61 1.43 12.93 6.66
C THR A 61 0.80 12.29 5.43
N LEU A 62 1.59 11.48 4.74
CA LEU A 62 1.14 10.67 3.61
C LEU A 62 0.52 9.37 4.12
N THR A 63 -0.68 9.07 3.64
CA THR A 63 -1.36 7.78 3.83
C THR A 63 -1.48 7.09 2.48
N VAL A 64 -1.08 5.83 2.42
CA VAL A 64 -1.25 4.96 1.25
C VAL A 64 -2.03 3.72 1.68
N ALA A 65 -3.14 3.43 1.02
CA ALA A 65 -4.00 2.28 1.30
C ALA A 65 -4.05 1.35 0.08
N ALA A 66 -3.92 0.05 0.30
CA ALA A 66 -3.93 -0.98 -0.73
C ALA A 66 -5.31 -1.65 -0.84
N HIS A 67 -5.77 -1.82 -2.07
CA HIS A 67 -7.13 -2.31 -2.38
C HIS A 67 -7.15 -3.59 -3.19
N ALA A 68 -6.15 -3.80 -4.05
CA ALA A 68 -6.06 -4.98 -4.89
C ALA A 68 -4.61 -5.33 -5.20
N LYS A 69 -4.36 -6.62 -5.44
CA LYS A 69 -3.05 -7.11 -5.89
C LYS A 69 -2.59 -6.43 -7.17
N GLY A 70 -1.31 -6.11 -7.22
CA GLY A 70 -0.71 -5.39 -8.34
C GLY A 70 0.37 -4.42 -7.91
N THR A 71 0.66 -3.46 -8.77
CA THR A 71 1.60 -2.39 -8.48
C THR A 71 1.04 -1.03 -8.86
N ALA A 72 1.35 -0.02 -8.06
CA ALA A 72 1.00 1.37 -8.33
C ALA A 72 2.20 2.27 -8.02
N THR A 73 2.43 3.28 -8.86
CA THR A 73 3.42 4.32 -8.58
C THR A 73 2.71 5.46 -7.87
N ILE A 74 3.20 5.82 -6.68
CA ILE A 74 2.72 6.99 -5.95
C ILE A 74 3.62 8.17 -6.30
N THR A 75 3.02 9.29 -6.68
CA THR A 75 3.70 10.57 -6.91
C THR A 75 3.37 11.51 -5.76
N VAL A 76 4.39 12.00 -5.07
CA VAL A 76 4.28 13.02 -4.03
C VAL A 76 4.80 14.33 -4.60
N THR A 77 4.03 15.39 -4.46
CA THR A 77 4.38 16.74 -4.91
C THR A 77 4.50 17.65 -3.70
N ALA A 78 5.64 18.31 -3.55
CA ALA A 78 5.82 19.44 -2.64
C ALA A 78 5.66 20.74 -3.43
N ALA A 79 4.94 21.70 -2.87
CA ALA A 79 4.69 23.00 -3.46
C ALA A 79 5.01 24.11 -2.45
N ASP A 80 5.76 25.11 -2.89
CA ASP A 80 5.88 26.41 -2.21
C ASP A 80 4.73 27.34 -2.68
N THR A 81 4.91 28.66 -2.64
CA THR A 81 3.90 29.62 -3.11
C THR A 81 3.65 29.58 -4.62
N ASP A 82 4.64 29.23 -5.45
CA ASP A 82 4.61 29.47 -6.89
C ASP A 82 5.14 28.31 -7.76
N THR A 83 5.79 27.32 -7.17
CA THR A 83 6.55 26.26 -7.84
C THR A 83 6.40 24.92 -7.11
N THR A 84 6.91 23.85 -7.73
CA THR A 84 6.76 22.48 -7.21
C THR A 84 7.96 21.60 -7.50
N ALA A 85 8.13 20.57 -6.67
CA ALA A 85 8.97 19.41 -6.94
C ALA A 85 8.23 18.11 -6.66
N THR A 86 8.65 17.04 -7.32
CA THR A 86 8.00 15.73 -7.21
C THR A 86 9.00 14.63 -6.88
N GLN A 87 8.51 13.62 -6.17
CA GLN A 87 9.17 12.32 -6.01
C GLN A 87 8.17 11.20 -6.27
N THR A 88 8.66 10.07 -6.74
CA THR A 88 7.84 8.88 -6.96
C THR A 88 8.41 7.68 -6.22
N PHE A 89 7.53 6.76 -5.84
CA PHE A 89 7.93 5.46 -5.30
C PHE A 89 6.92 4.38 -5.70
N LEU A 90 7.41 3.14 -5.77
CA LEU A 90 6.59 1.98 -6.11
C LEU A 90 5.87 1.46 -4.87
N VAL A 91 4.59 1.15 -5.02
CA VAL A 91 3.80 0.35 -4.09
C VAL A 91 3.51 -0.99 -4.75
N THR A 92 3.84 -2.07 -4.06
CA THR A 92 3.53 -3.44 -4.47
C THR A 92 2.52 -4.03 -3.51
N VAL A 93 1.42 -4.55 -4.06
CA VAL A 93 0.40 -5.29 -3.32
C VAL A 93 0.50 -6.75 -3.74
N PRO A 94 1.10 -7.64 -2.93
CA PRO A 94 1.31 -9.03 -3.30
C PRO A 94 -0.01 -9.81 -3.26
N ASN A 95 -0.04 -10.93 -3.97
CA ASN A 95 -1.04 -11.96 -3.72
C ASN A 95 -0.56 -12.82 -2.55
N GLN A 96 -1.42 -13.04 -1.58
CA GLN A 96 -1.20 -13.93 -0.44
C GLN A 96 -1.77 -15.30 -0.76
N ALA A 97 -1.11 -16.34 -0.25
CA ALA A 97 -1.61 -17.69 -0.43
C ALA A 97 -2.78 -17.95 0.53
N PRO A 98 -3.69 -18.88 0.20
CA PRO A 98 -4.67 -19.37 1.14
C PRO A 98 -4.00 -19.90 2.42
N VAL A 99 -4.60 -19.60 3.56
CA VAL A 99 -4.14 -20.04 4.87
C VAL A 99 -5.12 -21.05 5.45
N ALA A 100 -4.60 -21.99 6.25
CA ALA A 100 -5.44 -22.92 6.99
C ALA A 100 -5.99 -22.26 8.26
N GLU A 101 -7.30 -22.35 8.44
CA GLU A 101 -8.01 -21.93 9.64
C GLU A 101 -8.05 -23.10 10.62
N GLY A 102 -6.99 -23.20 11.44
CA GLY A 102 -6.86 -24.25 12.45
C GLY A 102 -6.50 -25.62 11.87
N THR A 103 -7.07 -26.68 12.45
CA THR A 103 -6.79 -28.06 12.05
C THR A 103 -8.08 -28.80 11.73
N LEU A 104 -7.99 -29.72 10.76
CA LEU A 104 -9.07 -30.65 10.49
C LEU A 104 -9.16 -31.67 11.64
N PRO A 105 -10.39 -32.03 12.09
CA PRO A 105 -10.56 -32.98 13.16
C PRO A 105 -10.09 -34.37 12.74
N ALA A 106 -9.49 -35.12 13.67
CA ALA A 106 -9.20 -36.53 13.47
C ALA A 106 -10.50 -37.33 13.27
N ARG A 107 -10.48 -38.30 12.36
CA ARG A 107 -11.64 -39.14 12.01
C ARG A 107 -11.26 -40.60 12.12
N ARG A 108 -12.19 -41.44 12.59
CA ARG A 108 -12.07 -42.90 12.59
C ARG A 108 -13.16 -43.45 11.68
N ILE A 109 -12.75 -44.26 10.70
CA ILE A 109 -13.65 -44.89 9.73
C ILE A 109 -13.49 -46.40 9.88
N GLU A 110 -14.59 -47.12 10.00
CA GLU A 110 -14.58 -48.58 10.10
C GLU A 110 -14.37 -49.23 8.71
N VAL A 111 -13.91 -50.48 8.71
CA VAL A 111 -13.66 -51.20 7.46
C VAL A 111 -14.99 -51.47 6.75
N GLY A 112 -15.13 -50.91 5.55
CA GLY A 112 -16.34 -51.03 4.73
C GLY A 112 -17.20 -49.76 4.70
N ASP A 113 -16.90 -48.77 5.54
CA ASP A 113 -17.64 -47.52 5.62
C ASP A 113 -17.02 -46.38 4.79
N ALA A 114 -17.82 -45.35 4.55
CA ALA A 114 -17.39 -44.08 3.96
C ALA A 114 -17.72 -42.92 4.90
N ASP A 115 -16.86 -41.91 4.94
CA ASP A 115 -17.05 -40.65 5.65
C ASP A 115 -16.86 -39.48 4.67
N THR A 116 -17.60 -38.39 4.88
CA THR A 116 -17.48 -37.16 4.10
C THR A 116 -17.08 -36.02 5.03
N LEU A 117 -15.95 -35.38 4.73
CA LEU A 117 -15.49 -34.20 5.44
C LEU A 117 -15.64 -32.98 4.54
N VAL A 118 -16.39 -31.99 5.02
CA VAL A 118 -16.45 -30.67 4.38
C VAL A 118 -15.24 -29.86 4.87
N VAL A 119 -14.35 -29.53 3.95
CA VAL A 119 -13.12 -28.77 4.23
C VAL A 119 -13.20 -27.30 3.84
N SER A 120 -14.32 -26.88 3.22
CA SER A 120 -14.45 -25.56 2.61
C SER A 120 -14.46 -24.37 3.58
N GLY A 121 -14.57 -24.63 4.89
CA GLY A 121 -14.48 -23.61 5.95
C GLY A 121 -13.19 -23.69 6.76
N SER A 122 -12.26 -24.56 6.39
CA SER A 122 -10.98 -24.76 7.09
C SER A 122 -9.83 -23.99 6.45
N PHE A 123 -10.12 -23.18 5.44
CA PHE A 123 -9.16 -22.35 4.75
C PHE A 123 -9.79 -21.00 4.46
N SER A 124 -8.97 -19.96 4.46
CA SER A 124 -9.32 -18.60 4.06
C SER A 124 -8.25 -18.06 3.10
N ASP A 125 -8.60 -17.07 2.31
CA ASP A 125 -7.63 -16.32 1.52
C ASP A 125 -7.53 -14.90 2.09
N PRO A 126 -6.34 -14.43 2.50
CA PRO A 126 -6.18 -13.08 3.05
C PRO A 126 -6.59 -11.96 2.10
N ASP A 127 -6.53 -12.18 0.78
CA ASP A 127 -6.92 -11.19 -0.22
C ASP A 127 -8.40 -11.32 -0.62
N GLY A 128 -9.12 -12.29 -0.04
CA GLY A 128 -10.53 -12.58 -0.35
C GLY A 128 -10.73 -13.34 -1.65
N ASP A 129 -9.68 -13.94 -2.22
CA ASP A 129 -9.80 -14.76 -3.42
C ASP A 129 -10.64 -16.03 -3.17
N ALA A 130 -11.37 -16.47 -4.21
CA ALA A 130 -12.20 -17.67 -4.11
C ALA A 130 -11.33 -18.95 -4.08
N LEU A 131 -11.58 -19.81 -3.09
CA LEU A 131 -10.83 -21.06 -2.93
C LEU A 131 -11.43 -22.21 -3.74
N THR A 132 -10.55 -23.00 -4.37
CA THR A 132 -10.91 -24.26 -5.05
C THR A 132 -10.34 -25.45 -4.28
N TYR A 133 -11.14 -26.51 -4.14
CA TYR A 133 -10.80 -27.72 -3.41
C TYR A 133 -10.79 -28.91 -4.38
N THR A 134 -9.76 -29.75 -4.32
CA THR A 134 -9.55 -30.93 -5.18
C THR A 134 -9.24 -32.17 -4.37
#